data_AF-A0A1T4MSJ2-F1
#
_entry.id   AF-A0A1T4MSJ2-F1
#
_cell.length_a   1.000
_cell.length_b   1.000
_cell.length_c   1.000
_cell.angle_alpha   90.00
_cell.angle_beta   90.00
_cell.angle_gamma   90.00
#
_symmetry.space_group_name_H-M   'P 1'
#
loop_
_entity.id
_entity.type
_entity.pdbx_description
1 polymer ?
#
loop_
_entity_poly.entity_id
_entity_poly.type
_entity_poly.pdbx_seq_one_letter_code
_entity_poly.pdbx_strand_id
1 'polypeptide(L)'
;MTLLESLRYYADYLFHSQEYEKTGDIGEQHLYRELIALFGKKNIFRNLYLEKENGKTTEIDLLAIHSTGIYVFESKNYSGLIIGSTEERQWRQILGKKVYTFYNPILQNNMHIRALQGYLLEKYPNINYYSYIVFSIRCDLTEIETAQERTFVLKREFLKQNLTNILQSQEPILSEKEISTLSLFFKSKERPDETVRVQHNKNIQEALNRCPNCNGRLVVRYNKKTNQTFHGCENFPKCRYTKS
;
A
#
# COMPACT_ATOMS: atom_id res chain seq x y z
N MET A 1 18.90 -11.04 31.58
CA MET A 1 17.98 -11.67 30.61
C MET A 1 18.63 -12.93 30.10
N THR A 2 17.96 -14.07 30.25
CA THR A 2 18.48 -15.35 29.76
C THR A 2 18.30 -15.45 28.25
N LEU A 3 19.15 -16.21 27.57
CA LEU A 3 19.10 -16.43 26.10
C LEU A 3 17.70 -16.93 25.63
N LEU A 4 16.98 -17.63 26.53
CA LEU A 4 15.61 -18.12 26.32
C LEU A 4 14.57 -17.00 26.34
N GLU A 5 14.73 -15.95 27.15
CA GLU A 5 13.84 -14.78 27.16
C GLU A 5 14.03 -13.92 25.91
N SER A 6 15.27 -13.77 25.42
CA SER A 6 15.55 -13.05 24.18
C SER A 6 15.02 -13.77 22.94
N LEU A 7 15.08 -15.11 22.91
CA LEU A 7 14.54 -15.92 21.81
C LEU A 7 13.01 -15.91 21.79
N ARG A 8 12.36 -15.90 22.95
CA ARG A 8 10.89 -15.78 23.05
C ARG A 8 10.40 -14.39 22.65
N TYR A 9 11.12 -13.33 23.02
CA TYR A 9 10.84 -11.97 22.55
C TYR A 9 10.98 -11.85 21.02
N TYR A 10 12.03 -12.45 20.44
CA TYR A 10 12.24 -12.46 18.99
C TYR A 10 11.19 -13.30 18.25
N ALA A 11 10.78 -14.43 18.82
CA ALA A 11 9.71 -15.26 18.28
C ALA A 11 8.34 -14.58 18.34
N ASP A 12 8.01 -13.90 19.45
CA ASP A 12 6.79 -13.09 19.57
C ASP A 12 6.82 -11.90 18.61
N TYR A 13 7.98 -11.24 18.42
CA TYR A 13 8.16 -10.16 17.45
C TYR A 13 7.94 -10.64 16.01
N LEU A 14 8.54 -11.77 15.62
CA LEU A 14 8.40 -12.36 14.28
C LEU A 14 6.99 -12.91 14.01
N PHE A 15 6.31 -13.42 15.05
CA PHE A 15 4.94 -13.91 14.93
C PHE A 15 3.94 -12.74 14.78
N HIS A 16 4.13 -11.66 15.55
CA HIS A 16 3.31 -10.47 15.40
C HIS A 16 3.60 -9.74 14.07
N SER A 17 4.85 -9.70 13.60
CA SER A 17 5.18 -9.02 12.33
C SER A 17 4.49 -9.64 11.11
N GLN A 18 4.27 -10.96 11.10
CA GLN A 18 3.51 -11.65 10.04
C GLN A 18 1.99 -11.40 10.10
N GLU A 19 1.43 -11.16 11.30
CA GLU A 19 0.04 -10.73 11.46
C GLU A 19 -0.14 -9.25 11.07
N TYR A 20 0.86 -8.40 11.38
CA TYR A 20 0.91 -7.00 10.99
C TYR A 20 0.97 -6.81 9.47
N GLU A 21 1.68 -7.65 8.72
CA GLU A 21 1.68 -7.62 7.24
C GLU A 21 0.27 -7.84 6.65
N LYS A 22 -0.44 -8.88 7.09
CA LYS A 22 -1.83 -9.16 6.64
C LYS A 22 -2.83 -8.09 7.05
N THR A 23 -2.61 -7.42 8.18
CA THR A 23 -3.52 -6.37 8.68
C THR A 23 -3.18 -5.01 8.05
N GLY A 24 -1.91 -4.76 7.73
CA GLY A 24 -1.43 -3.59 6.98
C GLY A 24 -2.13 -3.48 5.63
N ASP A 25 -2.20 -4.61 4.91
CA ASP A 25 -2.95 -4.74 3.65
C ASP A 25 -4.40 -4.27 3.76
N ILE A 26 -5.13 -4.64 4.80
CA ILE A 26 -6.55 -4.25 4.95
C ILE A 26 -6.68 -2.74 5.15
N GLY A 27 -5.83 -2.15 6.02
CA GLY A 27 -5.83 -0.71 6.28
C GLY A 27 -5.52 0.10 5.02
N GLU A 28 -4.50 -0.33 4.28
CA GLU A 28 -4.07 0.29 3.02
C GLU A 28 -5.13 0.14 1.91
N GLN A 29 -5.80 -1.01 1.83
CA GLN A 29 -6.88 -1.22 0.85
C GLN A 29 -8.09 -0.33 1.12
N HIS A 30 -8.42 -0.04 2.38
CA HIS A 30 -9.47 0.93 2.72
C HIS A 30 -9.08 2.35 2.30
N LEU A 31 -7.85 2.76 2.64
CA LEU A 31 -7.30 4.06 2.24
C LEU A 31 -7.32 4.21 0.72
N TYR A 32 -6.81 3.23 -0.02
CA TYR A 32 -6.80 3.21 -1.47
C TYR A 32 -8.19 3.41 -2.09
N ARG A 33 -9.22 2.73 -1.58
CA ARG A 33 -10.61 2.88 -2.06
C ARG A 33 -11.16 4.28 -1.82
N GLU A 34 -10.87 4.87 -0.67
CA GLU A 34 -11.28 6.23 -0.34
C GLU A 34 -10.62 7.26 -1.26
N LEU A 35 -9.33 7.09 -1.53
CA LEU A 35 -8.60 7.95 -2.46
C LEU A 35 -9.10 7.80 -3.89
N ILE A 36 -9.51 6.62 -4.36
CA ILE A 36 -10.06 6.43 -5.72
C ILE A 36 -11.24 7.36 -5.96
N ALA A 37 -12.11 7.55 -4.97
CA ALA A 37 -13.28 8.41 -5.09
C ALA A 37 -12.91 9.90 -5.22
N LEU A 38 -11.76 10.31 -4.69
CA LEU A 38 -11.32 11.71 -4.68
C LEU A 38 -10.38 12.06 -5.83
N PHE A 39 -9.40 11.18 -6.12
CA PHE A 39 -8.33 11.44 -7.09
C PHE A 39 -8.55 10.75 -8.44
N GLY A 40 -9.42 9.74 -8.47
CA GLY A 40 -9.57 8.84 -9.61
C GLY A 40 -8.46 7.79 -9.67
N LYS A 41 -8.84 6.55 -10.02
CA LYS A 41 -7.95 5.37 -10.00
C LYS A 41 -6.64 5.55 -10.79
N LYS A 42 -6.66 6.31 -11.90
CA LYS A 42 -5.50 6.53 -12.77
C LYS A 42 -4.41 7.42 -12.14
N ASN A 43 -4.75 8.17 -11.09
CA ASN A 43 -3.88 9.15 -10.46
C ASN A 43 -3.39 8.68 -9.08
N ILE A 44 -3.52 7.38 -8.77
CA ILE A 44 -3.11 6.78 -7.50
C ILE A 44 -2.13 5.65 -7.79
N PHE A 45 -1.04 5.64 -7.04
CA PHE A 45 0.10 4.75 -7.24
C PHE A 45 0.50 4.11 -5.92
N ARG A 46 0.85 2.83 -5.96
CA ARG A 46 1.26 2.05 -4.79
C ARG A 46 2.63 1.42 -4.98
N ASN A 47 3.34 1.19 -3.89
CA ASN A 47 4.62 0.48 -3.87
C ASN A 47 5.62 1.09 -4.87
N LEU A 48 5.77 2.42 -4.81
CA LEU A 48 6.68 3.16 -5.68
C LEU A 48 8.11 3.05 -5.17
N TYR A 49 9.02 2.56 -6.00
CA TYR A 49 10.44 2.48 -5.66
C TYR A 49 11.21 3.61 -6.34
N LEU A 50 11.77 4.51 -5.53
CA LEU A 50 12.57 5.64 -5.97
C LEU A 50 14.03 5.46 -5.53
N GLU A 51 14.97 5.73 -6.42
CA GLU A 51 16.39 5.76 -6.08
C GLU A 51 16.74 7.12 -5.48
N LYS A 52 17.51 7.10 -4.40
CA LYS A 52 18.09 8.27 -3.75
C LYS A 52 19.43 8.58 -4.39
N GLU A 53 19.91 9.81 -4.21
CA GLU A 53 21.22 10.26 -4.70
C GLU A 53 22.40 9.38 -4.25
N ASN A 54 22.27 8.72 -3.08
CA ASN A 54 23.29 7.82 -2.54
C ASN A 54 23.19 6.36 -3.06
N GLY A 55 22.38 6.12 -4.09
CA GLY A 55 22.18 4.79 -4.69
C GLY A 55 21.28 3.84 -3.89
N LYS A 56 20.77 4.25 -2.71
CA LYS A 56 19.77 3.47 -1.96
C LYS A 56 18.38 3.74 -2.51
N THR A 57 17.44 2.84 -2.31
CA THR A 57 16.02 3.07 -2.66
C THR A 57 15.19 3.56 -1.46
N THR A 58 14.09 4.24 -1.75
CA THR A 58 12.95 4.39 -0.83
C THR A 58 11.74 3.78 -1.49
N GLU A 59 10.91 3.15 -0.67
CA GLU A 59 9.55 2.78 -1.03
C GLU A 59 8.61 3.89 -0.60
N ILE A 60 7.60 4.21 -1.42
CA ILE A 60 6.46 5.03 -1.06
C ILE A 60 5.24 4.13 -1.21
N ASP A 61 4.58 3.85 -0.09
CA ASP A 61 3.46 2.91 -0.03
C ASP A 61 2.30 3.40 -0.90
N LEU A 62 1.95 4.69 -0.80
CA LEU A 62 0.81 5.26 -1.51
C LEU A 62 1.02 6.74 -1.85
N LEU A 63 0.80 7.06 -3.13
CA LEU A 63 0.92 8.41 -3.68
C LEU A 63 -0.31 8.72 -4.55
N ALA A 64 -0.81 9.94 -4.46
CA ALA A 64 -1.84 10.45 -5.37
C ALA A 64 -1.42 11.76 -6.03
N ILE A 65 -1.92 12.01 -7.23
CA ILE A 65 -1.71 13.24 -8.00
C ILE A 65 -3.05 13.95 -8.17
N HIS A 66 -3.07 15.25 -7.96
CA HIS A 66 -4.19 16.13 -8.26
C HIS A 66 -3.67 17.42 -8.91
N SER A 67 -4.56 18.22 -9.50
CA SER A 67 -4.20 19.52 -10.08
C SER A 67 -3.54 20.46 -9.06
N THR A 68 -3.79 20.28 -7.76
CA THR A 68 -3.22 21.10 -6.67
C THR A 68 -1.84 20.62 -6.20
N GLY A 69 -1.38 19.42 -6.59
CA GLY A 69 -0.07 18.90 -6.21
C GLY A 69 0.00 17.38 -6.05
N ILE A 70 1.06 16.92 -5.37
CA ILE A 70 1.33 15.51 -5.05
C ILE A 70 1.01 15.24 -3.58
N TYR A 71 0.28 14.16 -3.32
CA TYR A 71 -0.15 13.74 -2.00
C TYR A 71 0.56 12.44 -1.66
N VAL A 72 1.36 12.44 -0.60
CA VAL A 72 2.16 11.29 -0.17
C VAL A 72 1.61 10.78 1.15
N PHE A 73 1.19 9.52 1.18
CA PHE A 73 0.48 8.93 2.32
C PHE A 73 1.35 7.88 3.02
N GLU A 74 1.45 8.02 4.33
CA GLU A 74 2.02 7.03 5.25
C GLU A 74 0.88 6.48 6.10
N SER A 75 0.51 5.22 5.89
CA SER A 75 -0.61 4.57 6.60
C SER A 75 -0.08 3.73 7.77
N LYS A 76 -0.47 4.07 9.00
CA LYS A 76 -0.10 3.32 10.20
C LYS A 76 -1.31 2.60 10.77
N ASN A 77 -1.32 1.27 10.62
CA ASN A 77 -2.40 0.44 11.16
C ASN A 77 -2.17 0.04 12.63
N TYR A 78 -2.04 1.03 13.51
CA TYR A 78 -1.87 0.82 14.95
C TYR A 78 -3.17 0.95 15.73
N SER A 79 -3.18 0.38 16.93
CA SER A 79 -4.23 0.54 17.95
C SER A 79 -3.62 1.00 19.28
N GLY A 80 -4.47 1.36 20.25
CA GLY A 80 -4.03 1.85 21.56
C GLY A 80 -3.62 3.33 21.52
N LEU A 81 -2.83 3.77 22.50
CA LEU A 81 -2.42 5.17 22.58
C LEU A 81 -1.11 5.39 21.81
N ILE A 82 -1.12 6.33 20.88
CA ILE A 82 0.05 6.77 20.12
C ILE A 82 0.51 8.11 20.67
N ILE A 83 1.77 8.17 21.08
CA ILE A 83 2.43 9.36 21.62
C ILE A 83 3.63 9.68 20.76
N GLY A 84 3.71 10.92 20.27
CA GLY A 84 4.84 11.40 19.51
C GLY A 84 4.80 12.90 19.28
N SER A 85 5.90 13.46 18.77
CA SER A 85 5.98 14.84 18.30
C SER A 85 6.79 14.95 17.00
N THR A 86 6.81 16.14 16.39
CA THR A 86 7.61 16.42 15.19
C THR A 86 9.12 16.29 15.42
N GLU A 87 9.58 16.59 16.64
CA GLU A 87 11.01 16.65 17.00
C GLU A 87 11.60 15.29 17.36
N GLU A 88 10.76 14.32 17.73
CA GLU A 88 11.21 13.00 18.16
C GLU A 88 11.56 12.12 16.96
N ARG A 89 12.71 11.42 17.02
CA ARG A 89 13.08 10.43 15.99
C ARG A 89 12.23 9.16 16.04
N GLN A 90 11.67 8.84 17.21
CA GLN A 90 10.85 7.65 17.45
C GLN A 90 9.60 8.05 18.19
N TRP A 91 8.46 7.48 17.81
CA TRP A 91 7.20 7.59 18.53
C TRP A 91 6.94 6.34 19.35
N ARG A 92 5.97 6.42 20.24
CA ARG A 92 5.58 5.33 21.14
C ARG A 92 4.14 4.89 20.88
N GLN A 93 3.93 3.59 20.93
CA GLN A 93 2.62 2.96 20.99
C GLN A 93 2.46 2.27 22.34
N ILE A 94 1.37 2.57 23.04
CA ILE A 94 1.02 1.95 24.33
C ILE A 94 -0.17 1.02 24.14
N LEU A 95 0.03 -0.26 24.45
CA LEU A 95 -0.97 -1.32 24.43
C LEU A 95 -1.11 -1.92 25.84
N GLY A 96 -2.07 -1.39 26.61
CA GLY A 96 -2.22 -1.74 28.02
C GLY A 96 -0.96 -1.36 28.80
N LYS A 97 -0.22 -2.37 29.29
CA LYS A 97 1.04 -2.18 30.03
C LYS A 97 2.30 -2.21 29.15
N LYS A 98 2.17 -2.56 27.87
CA LYS A 98 3.31 -2.68 26.94
C LYS A 98 3.54 -1.38 26.19
N VAL A 99 4.80 -1.01 26.03
CA VAL A 99 5.24 0.16 25.26
C VAL A 99 6.13 -0.32 24.12
N TYR A 100 5.77 0.07 22.90
CA TYR A 100 6.54 -0.20 21.68
C TYR A 100 7.01 1.13 21.10
N THR A 101 8.17 1.14 20.44
CA THR A 101 8.66 2.30 19.70
C THR A 101 8.67 2.02 18.20
N PHE A 102 8.39 3.05 17.42
CA PHE A 102 8.49 2.99 15.96
C PHE A 102 9.05 4.30 15.41
N TYR A 103 9.62 4.23 14.21
CA TYR A 103 10.19 5.41 13.58
C TYR A 103 9.13 6.48 13.29
N ASN A 104 9.48 7.74 13.53
CA ASN A 104 8.55 8.85 13.35
C ASN A 104 8.04 8.89 11.89
N PRO A 105 6.74 8.68 11.67
CA PRO A 105 6.17 8.59 10.33
C PRO A 105 6.23 9.92 9.57
N ILE A 106 6.24 11.06 10.26
CA ILE A 106 6.46 12.38 9.63
C ILE A 106 7.85 12.43 8.99
N LEU A 107 8.88 11.99 9.73
CA LEU A 107 10.25 11.94 9.20
C LEU A 107 10.37 10.94 8.05
N GLN A 108 9.66 9.82 8.12
CA GLN A 108 9.60 8.82 7.05
C GLN A 108 9.06 9.45 5.77
N ASN A 109 7.89 10.07 5.85
CA ASN A 109 7.24 10.69 4.70
C ASN A 109 8.04 11.89 4.17
N ASN A 110 8.72 12.64 5.03
CA ASN A 110 9.64 13.71 4.61
C ASN A 110 10.83 13.17 3.81
N MET A 111 11.32 11.96 4.09
CA MET A 111 12.36 11.33 3.25
C MET A 111 11.80 10.94 1.88
N HIS A 112 10.56 10.47 1.81
CA HIS A 112 9.87 10.17 0.56
C HIS A 112 9.70 11.42 -0.30
N ILE A 113 9.22 12.52 0.29
CA ILE A 113 9.07 13.81 -0.40
C ILE A 113 10.41 14.34 -0.90
N ARG A 114 11.48 14.24 -0.11
CA ARG A 114 12.82 14.63 -0.57
C ARG A 114 13.29 13.80 -1.77
N ALA A 115 13.03 12.49 -1.77
CA ALA A 115 13.34 11.65 -2.92
C ALA A 115 12.56 12.09 -4.15
N LEU A 116 11.25 12.36 -4.02
CA LEU A 116 10.41 12.89 -5.11
C LEU A 116 10.94 14.22 -5.65
N GLN A 117 11.32 15.13 -4.77
CA GLN A 117 11.92 16.42 -5.14
C GLN A 117 13.18 16.23 -5.99
N GLY A 118 14.04 15.26 -5.65
CA GLY A 118 15.22 14.93 -6.47
C GLY A 118 14.91 14.54 -7.92
N TYR A 119 13.72 13.96 -8.18
CA TYR A 119 13.27 13.63 -9.55
C TYR A 119 12.53 14.76 -10.25
N LEU A 120 11.82 15.61 -9.49
CA LEU A 120 10.80 16.48 -10.05
C LEU A 120 11.15 17.97 -9.99
N LEU A 121 12.02 18.40 -9.08
CA LEU A 121 12.25 19.82 -8.78
C LEU A 121 12.73 20.62 -10.01
N GLU A 122 13.59 20.05 -10.85
CA GLU A 122 14.09 20.73 -12.04
C GLU A 122 12.97 21.03 -13.05
N LYS A 123 12.05 20.07 -13.24
CA LYS A 123 10.97 20.19 -14.23
C LYS A 123 9.70 20.83 -13.67
N TYR A 124 9.45 20.67 -12.37
CA TYR A 124 8.25 21.11 -11.67
C TYR A 124 8.62 21.83 -10.35
N PRO A 125 9.29 22.99 -10.41
CA PRO A 125 9.84 23.66 -9.23
C PRO A 125 8.79 24.14 -8.22
N ASN A 126 7.57 24.39 -8.69
CA ASN A 126 6.48 24.95 -7.87
C ASN A 126 5.44 23.90 -7.43
N ILE A 127 5.75 22.62 -7.58
CA ILE A 127 4.82 21.56 -7.21
C ILE A 127 4.64 21.49 -5.69
N ASN A 128 3.39 21.50 -5.24
CA ASN A 128 3.07 21.30 -3.83
C ASN A 128 3.18 19.82 -3.47
N TYR A 129 3.78 19.54 -2.32
CA TYR A 129 3.77 18.22 -1.70
C TYR A 129 2.92 18.29 -0.43
N TYR A 130 1.94 17.41 -0.32
CA TYR A 130 1.11 17.25 0.87
C TYR A 130 1.47 15.93 1.56
N SER A 131 1.92 16.02 2.80
CA SER A 131 2.38 14.89 3.61
C SER A 131 1.24 14.43 4.53
N TYR A 132 0.69 13.24 4.29
CA TYR A 132 -0.39 12.68 5.09
C TYR A 132 0.09 11.48 5.89
N ILE A 133 0.03 11.60 7.22
CA ILE A 133 0.24 10.50 8.15
C ILE A 133 -1.14 10.05 8.66
N VAL A 134 -1.58 8.89 8.20
CA VAL A 134 -2.93 8.39 8.44
C VAL A 134 -2.89 7.23 9.42
N PHE A 135 -3.45 7.45 10.61
CA PHE A 135 -3.59 6.42 11.62
C PHE A 135 -4.94 5.70 11.53
N SER A 136 -4.96 4.43 11.95
CA SER A 136 -6.20 3.67 12.04
C SER A 136 -7.18 4.29 13.05
N ILE A 137 -8.48 4.00 12.88
CA ILE A 137 -9.54 4.41 13.82
C ILE A 137 -9.42 3.73 15.20
N ARG A 138 -8.55 2.72 15.33
CA ARG A 138 -8.40 1.89 16.55
C ARG A 138 -7.40 2.47 17.54
N CYS A 139 -6.79 3.62 17.24
CA CYS A 139 -5.87 4.28 18.14
C CYS A 139 -6.42 5.62 18.63
N ASP A 140 -5.95 6.01 19.81
CA ASP A 140 -6.00 7.38 20.28
C ASP A 140 -4.66 8.03 19.97
N LEU A 141 -4.70 9.22 19.38
CA LEU A 141 -3.52 9.97 18.97
C LEU A 141 -3.40 11.17 19.91
N THR A 142 -2.22 11.36 20.52
CA THR A 142 -1.94 12.64 21.20
C THR A 142 -2.02 13.79 20.21
N GLU A 143 -2.37 14.98 20.68
CA GLU A 143 -2.29 16.16 19.85
C GLU A 143 -0.86 16.33 19.32
N ILE A 144 -0.72 16.43 18.00
CA ILE A 144 0.55 16.60 17.32
C ILE A 144 0.45 17.91 16.55
N GLU A 145 1.07 18.94 17.10
CA GLU A 145 1.21 20.21 16.41
C GLU A 145 2.23 20.06 15.28
N THR A 146 1.77 20.23 14.05
CA THR A 146 2.64 20.25 12.87
C THR A 146 2.93 21.68 12.49
N ALA A 147 4.19 22.14 12.67
CA ALA A 147 4.60 23.48 12.24
C ALA A 147 4.64 23.68 10.72
N GLN A 148 4.50 22.61 9.93
CA GLN A 148 4.57 22.62 8.46
C GLN A 148 3.17 22.70 7.84
N GLU A 149 2.93 23.72 7.01
CA GLU A 149 1.61 24.04 6.42
C GLU A 149 0.92 22.90 5.64
N ARG A 150 1.68 21.91 5.15
CA ARG A 150 1.16 20.80 4.32
C ARG A 150 1.42 19.42 4.91
N THR A 151 1.63 19.33 6.22
CA THR A 151 1.79 18.06 6.93
C THR A 151 0.58 17.81 7.80
N PHE A 152 -0.08 16.68 7.60
CA PHE A 152 -1.32 16.31 8.29
C PHE A 152 -1.11 14.99 9.02
N VAL A 153 -1.34 15.00 10.33
CA VAL A 153 -1.38 13.77 11.15
C VAL A 153 -2.81 13.60 11.65
N LEU A 154 -3.49 12.55 11.20
CA LEU A 154 -4.90 12.37 11.50
C LEU A 154 -5.30 10.91 11.55
N LYS A 155 -6.44 10.64 12.19
CA LYS A 155 -7.11 9.34 12.12
C LYS A 155 -7.90 9.23 10.83
N ARG A 156 -7.97 8.02 10.26
CA ARG A 156 -8.62 7.72 8.98
C ARG A 156 -10.05 8.26 8.87
N GLU A 157 -10.82 8.27 9.96
CA GLU A 157 -12.19 8.82 9.96
C GLU A 157 -12.29 10.31 9.58
N PHE A 158 -11.21 11.08 9.77
CA PHE A 158 -11.15 12.51 9.41
C PHE A 158 -10.53 12.76 8.03
N LEU A 159 -10.01 11.72 7.37
CA LEU A 159 -9.24 11.85 6.14
C LEU A 159 -10.07 12.45 5.01
N LYS A 160 -11.22 11.85 4.68
CA LYS A 160 -12.11 12.32 3.60
C LYS A 160 -12.42 13.80 3.70
N GLN A 161 -12.81 14.25 4.91
CA GLN A 161 -13.22 15.63 5.13
C GLN A 161 -12.03 16.57 4.95
N ASN A 162 -10.88 16.24 5.55
CA ASN A 162 -9.67 17.03 5.41
C ASN A 162 -9.21 17.14 3.94
N LEU A 163 -9.14 16.01 3.23
CA LEU A 163 -8.79 15.99 1.81
C LEU A 163 -9.77 16.80 0.97
N THR A 164 -11.08 16.65 1.18
CA THR A 164 -12.09 17.40 0.42
C THR A 164 -11.89 18.91 0.60
N ASN A 165 -11.65 19.37 1.83
CA ASN A 165 -11.41 20.78 2.11
C ASN A 165 -10.13 21.29 1.44
N ILE A 166 -9.04 20.51 1.46
CA ILE A 166 -7.80 20.88 0.78
C ILE A 166 -8.01 20.93 -0.74
N LEU A 167 -8.62 19.91 -1.34
CA LEU A 167 -8.84 19.84 -2.79
C LEU A 167 -9.75 20.97 -3.31
N GLN A 168 -10.65 21.47 -2.48
CA GLN A 168 -11.55 22.59 -2.82
C GLN A 168 -10.97 23.98 -2.56
N SER A 169 -10.03 24.12 -1.61
CA SER A 169 -9.49 25.43 -1.20
C SER A 169 -8.19 25.82 -1.88
N GLN A 170 -7.51 24.87 -2.53
CA GLN A 170 -6.22 25.11 -3.16
C GLN A 170 -6.38 25.36 -4.66
N GLU A 171 -5.64 26.34 -5.17
CA GLU A 171 -5.60 26.63 -6.60
C GLU A 171 -4.92 25.51 -7.39
N PRO A 172 -5.39 25.18 -8.61
CA PRO A 172 -4.74 24.23 -9.47
C PRO A 172 -3.40 24.79 -9.98
N ILE A 173 -2.34 24.01 -9.83
CA ILE A 173 -0.96 24.33 -10.25
C ILE A 173 -0.42 23.37 -11.33
N LEU A 174 -1.11 22.25 -11.57
CA LEU A 174 -0.78 21.26 -12.59
C LEU A 174 -1.91 21.16 -13.61
N SER A 175 -1.55 21.24 -14.89
CA SER A 175 -2.44 20.97 -16.02
C SER A 175 -2.71 19.46 -16.19
N GLU A 176 -3.80 19.12 -16.89
CA GLU A 176 -4.12 17.72 -17.25
C GLU A 176 -2.98 17.01 -18.00
N LYS A 177 -2.21 17.75 -18.81
CA LYS A 177 -1.05 17.21 -19.54
C LYS A 177 0.10 16.86 -18.59
N GLU A 178 0.35 17.71 -17.59
CA GLU A 178 1.38 17.48 -16.57
C GLU A 178 0.97 16.32 -15.65
N ILE A 179 -0.29 16.27 -15.21
CA ILE A 179 -0.85 15.13 -14.46
C ILE A 179 -0.68 13.84 -15.25
N SER A 180 -1.01 13.84 -16.54
CA SER A 180 -0.85 12.65 -17.39
C SER A 180 0.62 12.22 -17.52
N THR A 181 1.53 13.19 -17.67
CA THR A 181 2.99 12.93 -17.75
C THR A 181 3.54 12.35 -16.46
N LEU A 182 3.19 12.96 -15.32
CA LEU A 182 3.57 12.46 -13.99
C LEU A 182 2.97 11.08 -13.72
N SER A 183 1.73 10.85 -14.14
CA SER A 183 1.08 9.55 -13.98
C SER A 183 1.81 8.44 -14.72
N LEU A 184 2.27 8.69 -15.95
CA LEU A 184 3.12 7.74 -16.69
C LEU A 184 4.46 7.51 -16.00
N PHE A 185 5.08 8.57 -15.48
CA PHE A 185 6.32 8.47 -14.72
C PHE A 185 6.16 7.57 -13.48
N PHE A 186 5.18 7.85 -12.61
CA PHE A 186 4.97 7.05 -11.41
C PHE A 186 4.53 5.63 -11.74
N LYS A 187 3.73 5.44 -12.78
CA LYS A 187 3.36 4.10 -13.25
C LYS A 187 4.59 3.25 -13.60
N SER A 188 5.65 3.86 -14.14
CA SER A 188 6.92 3.19 -14.43
C SER A 188 7.75 2.83 -13.19
N LYS A 189 7.42 3.42 -12.02
CA LYS A 189 8.10 3.21 -10.74
C LYS A 189 7.36 2.28 -9.79
N GLU A 190 6.10 1.94 -10.07
CA GLU A 190 5.35 0.93 -9.32
C GLU A 190 6.02 -0.44 -9.49
N ARG A 191 6.25 -1.14 -8.38
CA ARG A 191 6.55 -2.57 -8.44
C ARG A 191 5.32 -3.32 -7.93
N PRO A 192 4.78 -4.29 -8.69
CA PRO A 192 3.71 -5.12 -8.17
C PRO A 192 4.21 -5.80 -6.91
N ASP A 193 3.40 -5.73 -5.86
CA ASP A 193 3.59 -6.57 -4.68
C ASP A 193 3.73 -8.04 -5.14
N GLU A 194 4.76 -8.72 -4.65
CA GLU A 194 5.01 -10.13 -4.97
C GLU A 194 3.78 -10.98 -4.64
N THR A 195 3.02 -10.60 -3.61
CA THR A 195 1.75 -11.24 -3.22
C THR A 195 0.63 -11.00 -4.22
N VAL A 196 0.51 -9.80 -4.80
CA VAL A 196 -0.48 -9.47 -5.85
C VAL A 196 -0.13 -10.20 -7.14
N ARG A 197 1.16 -10.34 -7.47
CA ARG A 197 1.60 -11.16 -8.61
C ARG A 197 1.29 -12.64 -8.39
N VAL A 198 1.54 -13.17 -7.20
CA VAL A 198 1.24 -14.57 -6.84
C VAL A 198 -0.27 -14.82 -6.81
N GLN A 199 -1.08 -13.92 -6.25
CA GLN A 199 -2.53 -14.08 -6.20
C GLN A 199 -3.18 -13.91 -7.58
N HIS A 200 -2.69 -12.98 -8.41
CA HIS A 200 -3.14 -12.87 -9.80
C HIS A 200 -2.80 -14.14 -10.59
N ASN A 201 -1.59 -14.68 -10.44
CA ASN A 201 -1.19 -15.94 -11.07
C ASN A 201 -1.99 -17.13 -10.55
N LYS A 202 -2.29 -17.21 -9.24
CA LYS A 202 -3.18 -18.23 -8.66
C LYS A 202 -4.59 -18.12 -9.22
N ASN A 203 -5.15 -16.92 -9.29
CA ASN A 203 -6.49 -16.69 -9.84
C ASN A 203 -6.57 -17.03 -11.34
N ILE A 204 -5.51 -16.73 -12.11
CA ILE A 204 -5.38 -17.14 -13.52
C ILE A 204 -5.28 -18.66 -13.63
N GLN A 205 -4.44 -19.32 -12.83
CA GLN A 205 -4.29 -20.78 -12.82
C GLN A 205 -5.59 -21.48 -12.40
N GLU A 206 -6.33 -20.93 -11.43
CA GLU A 206 -7.63 -21.43 -11.03
C GLU A 206 -8.67 -21.26 -12.13
N ALA A 207 -8.69 -20.10 -12.82
CA ALA A 207 -9.56 -19.88 -13.97
C ALA A 207 -9.21 -20.79 -15.17
N LEU A 208 -7.92 -21.03 -15.43
CA LEU A 208 -7.44 -21.97 -16.46
C LEU A 208 -7.78 -23.44 -16.13
N ASN A 209 -7.98 -23.75 -14.85
CA ASN A 209 -8.39 -25.08 -14.37
C ASN A 209 -9.92 -25.26 -14.32
N ARG A 210 -10.70 -24.34 -14.91
CA ARG A 210 -12.15 -24.48 -15.05
C ARG A 210 -12.53 -24.93 -16.46
N CYS A 211 -13.54 -25.79 -16.53
CA CYS A 211 -14.11 -26.26 -17.78
C CYS A 211 -14.91 -25.13 -18.44
N PRO A 212 -14.63 -24.77 -19.70
CA PRO A 212 -15.35 -23.68 -20.37
C PRO A 212 -16.83 -24.01 -20.63
N ASN A 213 -17.20 -25.29 -20.62
CA ASN A 213 -18.57 -25.71 -20.95
C ASN A 213 -19.52 -25.71 -19.74
N CYS A 214 -19.03 -25.95 -18.53
CA CYS A 214 -19.88 -26.10 -17.35
C CYS A 214 -19.29 -25.50 -16.06
N ASN A 215 -18.13 -24.85 -16.16
CA ASN A 215 -17.39 -24.26 -15.05
C ASN A 215 -16.93 -25.25 -13.94
N GLY A 216 -17.12 -26.57 -14.14
CA GLY A 216 -16.53 -27.60 -13.28
C GLY A 216 -15.01 -27.64 -13.37
N ARG A 217 -14.33 -28.22 -12.39
CA ARG A 217 -12.87 -28.36 -12.36
C ARG A 217 -12.37 -29.28 -13.48
N LEU A 218 -11.24 -28.92 -14.08
CA LEU A 218 -10.47 -29.81 -14.96
C LEU A 218 -9.53 -30.68 -14.12
N VAL A 219 -9.59 -31.99 -14.33
CA VAL A 219 -8.77 -32.99 -13.62
C VAL A 219 -7.93 -33.77 -14.62
N VAL A 220 -6.72 -34.17 -14.24
CA VAL A 220 -5.85 -34.99 -15.09
C VAL A 220 -6.41 -36.41 -15.14
N ARG A 221 -6.59 -36.93 -16.36
CA ARG A 221 -7.03 -38.29 -16.66
C ARG A 221 -6.00 -39.00 -17.51
N TYR A 222 -5.99 -40.32 -17.45
CA TYR A 222 -5.01 -41.16 -18.13
C TYR A 222 -5.68 -42.03 -19.19
N ASN A 223 -5.15 -41.99 -20.41
CA ASN A 223 -5.57 -42.83 -21.52
C ASN A 223 -4.73 -44.12 -21.55
N LYS A 224 -5.32 -45.24 -21.11
CA LYS A 224 -4.68 -46.55 -21.07
C LYS A 224 -4.24 -47.09 -22.45
N LYS A 225 -4.80 -46.58 -23.55
CA LYS A 225 -4.48 -47.05 -24.91
C LYS A 225 -3.27 -46.33 -25.51
N THR A 226 -3.12 -45.05 -25.21
CA THR A 226 -2.05 -44.20 -25.76
C THR A 226 -0.96 -43.90 -24.74
N ASN A 227 -1.12 -44.33 -23.48
CA ASN A 227 -0.28 -44.00 -22.33
C ASN A 227 -0.10 -42.49 -22.07
N GLN A 228 -1.03 -41.66 -22.55
CA GLN A 228 -0.98 -40.21 -22.41
C GLN A 228 -1.95 -39.71 -21.33
N THR A 229 -1.58 -38.62 -20.67
CA THR A 229 -2.47 -37.87 -19.78
C THR A 229 -3.14 -36.71 -20.52
N PHE A 230 -4.34 -36.33 -20.09
CA PHE A 230 -5.07 -35.17 -20.59
C PHE A 230 -5.94 -34.58 -19.48
N HIS A 231 -6.32 -33.31 -19.57
CA HIS A 231 -7.26 -32.69 -18.65
C HIS A 231 -8.70 -32.98 -19.11
N GLY A 232 -9.51 -33.61 -18.27
CA GLY A 232 -10.94 -33.83 -18.51
C GLY A 232 -11.79 -33.14 -17.45
N CYS A 233 -13.01 -32.74 -17.80
CA CYS A 233 -13.94 -32.19 -16.82
C CYS A 233 -14.28 -33.21 -15.71
N GLU A 234 -14.36 -32.75 -14.46
CA GLU A 234 -14.79 -33.58 -13.33
C GLU A 234 -16.24 -34.07 -13.48
N ASN A 235 -17.10 -33.28 -14.13
CA ASN A 235 -18.52 -33.59 -14.34
C ASN A 235 -18.79 -34.61 -15.45
N PHE A 236 -17.78 -35.32 -15.94
CA PHE A 236 -17.97 -36.46 -16.84
C PHE A 236 -18.81 -37.56 -16.14
N PRO A 237 -19.81 -38.19 -16.80
CA PRO A 237 -20.08 -38.18 -18.25
C PRO A 237 -20.99 -37.05 -18.75
N LYS A 238 -21.53 -36.21 -17.85
CA LYS A 238 -22.47 -35.14 -18.18
C LYS A 238 -21.79 -34.00 -18.95
N CYS A 239 -20.53 -33.72 -18.65
CA CYS A 239 -19.68 -32.82 -19.43
C CYS A 239 -18.48 -33.60 -19.99
N ARG A 240 -18.35 -33.64 -21.31
CA ARG A 240 -17.29 -34.39 -22.03
C ARG A 240 -16.12 -33.53 -22.50
N TYR A 241 -15.99 -32.31 -21.99
CA TYR A 241 -14.87 -31.43 -22.35
C TYR A 241 -13.53 -32.05 -21.93
N THR A 242 -12.58 -32.02 -22.85
CA THR A 242 -11.19 -32.44 -22.65
C THR A 242 -10.24 -31.41 -23.25
N LYS A 243 -9.07 -31.26 -22.65
CA LYS A 243 -7.97 -30.42 -23.09
C LYS A 243 -6.68 -31.23 -22.96
N SER A 244 -6.02 -31.47 -24.08
CA SER A 244 -4.69 -32.10 -24.15
C SER A 244 -3.59 -31.08 -23.87
#